data_AF-A0A3R9RML7-F1
#
_entry.id   AF-A0A3R9RML7-F1
#
_cell.length_a   1.000
_cell.length_b   1.000
_cell.length_c   1.000
_cell.angle_alpha   90.00
_cell.angle_beta   90.00
_cell.angle_gamma   90.00
#
_symmetry.space_group_name_H-M   'P 1'
#
loop_
_entity.id
_entity.type
_entity.pdbx_description
1 polymer ?
#
loop_
_entity_poly.entity_id
_entity_poly.type
_entity_poly.pdbx_seq_one_letter_code
_entity_poly.pdbx_strand_id
1 'polypeptide(L)'
;LLLIVLSFALSEWVVPYTNEKAQSVKSHRSVAALGEVKGYWSREGQRFIYIDYANSQGNLRDIQVVDFNKDYHLQSLINAEQGKFIQDGQWTLQKA
;
A
#
# COMPACT_ATOMS: atom_id res chain seq x y z
N LEU A 1 17.06 31.30 31.94
CA LEU A 1 18.36 31.02 31.28
C LEU A 1 18.68 29.53 31.26
N LEU A 2 18.66 28.82 32.40
CA LEU A 2 18.93 27.37 32.46
C LEU A 2 17.97 26.54 31.59
N LEU A 3 16.67 26.80 31.66
CA LEU A 3 15.68 26.12 30.82
C LEU A 3 15.85 26.42 29.32
N ILE A 4 16.36 27.60 28.96
CA ILE A 4 16.62 27.98 27.57
C ILE A 4 17.81 27.19 27.02
N VAL A 5 18.89 27.08 27.80
CA VAL A 5 20.04 26.25 27.43
C VAL A 5 19.65 24.79 27.30
N LEU A 6 18.81 24.29 28.22
CA LEU A 6 18.29 22.93 28.17
C LEU A 6 17.39 22.70 26.94
N SER A 7 16.53 23.66 26.58
CA SER A 7 15.69 23.51 25.38
C SER A 7 16.54 23.46 24.11
N PHE A 8 17.57 24.29 23.99
CA PHE A 8 18.49 24.22 22.85
C PHE A 8 19.23 22.88 22.78
N ALA A 9 19.71 22.36 23.92
CA ALA A 9 20.39 21.07 23.96
C ALA A 9 19.49 19.90 23.54
N LEU A 10 18.21 19.93 23.96
CA LEU A 10 17.23 18.93 23.53
C LEU A 10 16.93 19.03 22.03
N SER A 11 16.74 20.25 21.52
CA SER A 11 16.45 20.49 20.10
C SER A 11 17.59 20.08 19.17
N GLU A 12 18.84 20.29 19.56
CA GLU A 12 19.99 20.04 18.70
C GLU A 12 20.48 18.58 18.75
N TRP A 13 20.39 17.91 19.90
CA TRP A 13 21.00 16.58 20.06
C TRP A 13 20.01 15.45 20.36
N VAL A 14 18.97 15.69 21.15
CA VAL A 14 18.07 14.62 21.60
C VAL A 14 16.93 14.40 20.62
N VAL A 15 16.29 15.47 20.15
CA VAL A 15 15.16 15.39 19.21
C VAL A 15 15.58 14.78 17.86
N PRO A 16 16.70 15.20 17.21
CA PRO A 16 17.08 14.63 15.92
C PRO A 16 17.40 13.13 16.02
N TYR A 17 18.17 12.71 17.03
CA TYR A 17 18.53 11.31 17.24
C TYR A 17 17.31 10.41 17.51
N THR A 18 16.39 10.88 18.35
CA THR A 18 15.18 10.11 18.69
C THR A 18 14.19 10.07 17.53
N ASN A 19 14.05 11.15 16.77
CA ASN A 19 13.17 11.22 15.61
C ASN A 19 13.67 10.33 14.45
N GLU A 20 14.98 10.36 14.16
CA GLU A 20 15.64 9.44 13.22
C GLU A 20 15.38 7.97 13.61
N LYS A 21 15.55 7.62 14.89
CA LYS A 21 15.32 6.26 15.38
C LYS A 21 13.85 5.85 15.31
N ALA A 22 12.93 6.73 15.69
CA ALA A 22 11.50 6.48 15.63
C ALA A 22 11.03 6.30 14.17
N GLN A 23 11.52 7.13 13.25
CA GLN A 23 11.24 7.02 11.83
C GLN A 23 11.81 5.74 11.24
N SER A 24 13.03 5.35 11.64
CA SER A 24 13.65 4.08 11.24
C SER A 24 12.85 2.87 11.74
N VAL A 25 12.37 2.86 12.98
CA VAL A 25 11.52 1.76 13.50
C VAL A 25 10.16 1.71 12.79
N LYS A 26 9.55 2.88 12.55
CA LYS A 26 8.30 2.99 11.78
C LYS A 26 8.49 2.49 10.35
N SER A 27 9.60 2.87 9.71
CA SER A 27 9.91 2.46 8.34
C SER A 27 10.28 0.98 8.26
N HIS A 28 10.94 0.41 9.27
CA HIS A 28 11.26 -1.02 9.33
C HIS A 28 9.99 -1.89 9.40
N ARG A 29 8.94 -1.42 10.08
CA ARG A 29 7.60 -2.05 10.04
C ARG A 29 6.86 -1.82 8.73
N SER A 30 7.19 -0.75 8.00
CA SER A 30 6.67 -0.44 6.67
C SER A 30 7.65 -0.83 5.56
N VAL A 31 8.58 -1.75 5.81
CA VAL A 31 9.29 -2.45 4.75
C VAL A 31 8.24 -3.37 4.14
N ALA A 32 7.44 -2.82 3.22
CA ALA A 32 7.05 -3.63 2.08
C ALA A 32 8.35 -4.27 1.60
N ALA A 33 8.48 -5.59 1.67
CA ALA A 33 9.71 -6.25 1.25
C ALA A 33 10.01 -5.75 -0.17
N LEU A 34 11.27 -5.48 -0.51
CA LEU A 34 11.64 -4.91 -1.81
C LEU A 34 10.84 -5.60 -2.95
N GLY A 35 9.94 -4.86 -3.61
CA GLY A 35 9.04 -5.38 -4.63
C GLY A 35 7.61 -5.73 -4.18
N GLU A 36 7.22 -5.41 -2.95
CA GLU A 36 5.84 -5.51 -2.47
C GLU A 36 5.15 -4.14 -2.51
N VAL A 37 3.85 -4.13 -2.84
CA VAL A 37 2.99 -2.95 -2.77
C VAL A 37 1.71 -3.31 -2.02
N LYS A 38 1.16 -2.35 -1.28
CA LYS A 38 -0.08 -2.52 -0.52
C LYS A 38 -1.06 -1.39 -0.83
N GLY A 39 -2.34 -1.73 -0.90
CA GLY A 39 -3.44 -0.78 -1.11
C GLY A 39 -3.36 -0.04 -2.44
N TYR A 40 -3.26 -0.78 -3.54
CA TYR A 40 -3.15 -0.22 -4.89
C TYR A 40 -4.51 -0.10 -5.57
N TRP A 41 -4.72 1.02 -6.26
CA TRP A 41 -5.91 1.27 -7.07
C TRP A 41 -5.52 1.47 -8.54
N SER A 42 -6.23 0.78 -9.43
CA SER A 42 -6.17 1.01 -10.88
C SER A 42 -7.55 1.35 -11.41
N ARG A 43 -7.58 2.16 -12.48
CA ARG A 43 -8.80 2.52 -13.19
C ARG A 43 -8.63 2.33 -14.69
N GLU A 44 -9.51 1.54 -15.27
CA GLU A 44 -9.57 1.26 -16.71
C GLU A 44 -10.96 1.64 -17.22
N GLY A 45 -11.13 2.91 -17.61
CA GLY A 45 -12.44 3.44 -18.00
C GLY A 45 -13.45 3.45 -16.86
N GLN A 46 -14.44 2.55 -16.93
CA GLN A 46 -15.49 2.33 -15.92
C GLN A 46 -15.22 1.11 -15.02
N ARG A 47 -14.05 0.49 -15.16
CA ARG A 47 -13.56 -0.56 -14.28
C ARG A 47 -12.64 0.02 -13.21
N PHE A 48 -12.89 -0.31 -11.96
CA PHE A 48 -12.07 0.04 -10.80
C PHE A 48 -11.53 -1.22 -10.17
N ILE A 49 -10.23 -1.26 -9.92
CA ILE A 49 -9.53 -2.43 -9.38
C ILE A 49 -8.80 -1.98 -8.11
N TYR A 50 -9.10 -2.65 -7.00
CA TYR A 50 -8.36 -2.56 -5.74
C TYR A 50 -7.57 -3.85 -5.53
N ILE A 51 -6.33 -3.71 -5.08
CA ILE A 51 -5.46 -4.83 -4.70
C ILE A 51 -4.85 -4.49 -3.34
N ASP A 52 -5.18 -5.26 -2.31
CA ASP A 52 -4.63 -5.03 -0.97
C ASP A 52 -3.13 -5.31 -0.90
N TYR A 53 -2.67 -6.36 -1.57
CA TYR A 53 -1.26 -6.73 -1.62
C TYR A 53 -0.86 -7.30 -2.99
N ALA A 54 0.27 -6.84 -3.51
CA ALA A 54 0.93 -7.45 -4.66
C ALA A 54 2.44 -7.52 -4.44
N ASN A 55 3.12 -8.48 -5.08
CA ASN A 55 4.57 -8.57 -5.04
C ASN A 55 5.21 -8.74 -6.44
N SER A 56 6.53 -8.62 -6.50
CA SER A 56 7.34 -8.72 -7.74
C SER A 56 7.29 -10.10 -8.40
N GLN A 57 6.81 -11.13 -7.70
CA GLN A 57 6.56 -12.46 -8.27
C GLN A 57 5.18 -12.56 -8.92
N GLY A 58 4.39 -11.48 -8.93
CA GLY A 58 3.03 -11.44 -9.49
C GLY A 58 1.97 -12.07 -8.59
N ASN A 59 2.27 -12.34 -7.32
CA ASN A 59 1.25 -12.81 -6.37
C ASN A 59 0.39 -11.63 -5.94
N LEU A 60 -0.93 -11.81 -5.98
CA LEU A 60 -1.91 -10.84 -5.52
C LEU A 60 -2.73 -11.41 -4.36
N ARG A 61 -3.17 -10.54 -3.46
CA ARG A 61 -4.13 -10.87 -2.41
C ARG A 61 -5.19 -9.79 -2.27
N ASP A 62 -6.38 -10.26 -1.91
CA ASP A 62 -7.56 -9.44 -1.61
C ASP A 62 -7.85 -8.43 -2.73
N ILE A 63 -8.24 -8.99 -3.88
CA ILE A 63 -8.53 -8.26 -5.11
C ILE A 63 -10.02 -7.97 -5.18
N GLN A 64 -10.35 -6.71 -5.45
CA GLN A 64 -11.72 -6.28 -5.73
C GLN A 64 -11.78 -5.59 -7.09
N VAL A 65 -12.62 -6.10 -7.99
CA VAL A 65 -12.89 -5.49 -9.29
C VAL A 65 -14.35 -5.05 -9.33
N VAL A 66 -14.56 -3.78 -9.64
CA VAL A 66 -15.88 -3.17 -9.75
C VAL A 66 -16.05 -2.66 -11.18
N ASP A 67 -17.05 -3.18 -11.88
CA ASP A 67 -17.40 -2.72 -13.22
C ASP A 67 -18.67 -1.89 -13.18
N PHE A 68 -18.60 -0.72 -13.81
CA PHE A 68 -19.77 0.11 -14.06
C PHE A 68 -20.10 0.17 -15.55
N ASN A 69 -21.37 0.42 -15.86
CA ASN A 69 -21.78 0.77 -17.21
C ASN A 69 -21.50 2.26 -17.52
N LYS A 70 -21.90 2.73 -18.71
CA LYS A 70 -21.68 4.10 -19.17
C LYS A 70 -22.35 5.17 -18.30
N ASP A 71 -23.43 4.80 -17.64
CA ASP A 71 -24.20 5.67 -16.75
C ASP A 71 -23.75 5.54 -15.29
N TYR A 72 -22.61 4.88 -15.05
CA TYR A 72 -22.06 4.59 -13.72
C TYR A 72 -22.96 3.73 -12.82
N HIS A 73 -23.85 2.93 -13.40
CA HIS A 73 -24.56 1.90 -12.65
C HIS A 73 -23.66 0.66 -12.49
N LEU A 74 -23.69 0.06 -11.29
CA LEU A 74 -22.92 -1.14 -10.97
C LEU A 74 -23.36 -2.29 -11.88
N GLN A 75 -22.42 -2.84 -12.64
CA GLN A 75 -22.63 -3.97 -13.53
C GLN A 75 -22.09 -5.27 -12.94
N SER A 76 -20.91 -5.22 -12.31
CA SER A 76 -20.26 -6.40 -11.74
C SER A 76 -19.41 -6.05 -10.52
N LEU A 77 -19.32 -7.00 -9.58
CA LEU A 77 -18.40 -6.96 -8.44
C LEU A 77 -17.73 -8.33 -8.32
N ILE A 78 -16.42 -8.36 -8.47
CA ILE A 78 -15.60 -9.55 -8.27
C ILE A 78 -14.76 -9.32 -7.02
N ASN A 79 -14.85 -10.25 -6.07
CA ASN A 79 -13.92 -10.35 -4.95
C ASN A 79 -13.14 -11.66 -5.09
N ALA A 80 -11.84 -11.61 -4.94
CA ALA A 80 -10.95 -12.77 -4.94
C ALA A 80 -9.93 -12.63 -3.82
N GLU A 81 -9.73 -13.70 -3.05
CA GLU A 81 -8.76 -13.68 -1.95
C GLU A 81 -7.33 -13.77 -2.48
N GLN A 82 -7.13 -14.49 -3.59
CA GLN A 82 -5.83 -14.72 -4.19
C GLN A 82 -5.87 -14.49 -5.70
N GLY A 83 -4.74 -14.05 -6.24
CA GLY A 83 -4.56 -13.91 -7.67
C GLY A 83 -3.11 -14.12 -8.09
N LYS A 84 -2.93 -14.47 -9.37
CA LYS A 84 -1.61 -14.61 -9.97
C LYS A 84 -1.58 -13.86 -11.30
N PHE A 85 -0.63 -12.95 -11.45
CA PHE A 85 -0.31 -12.38 -12.75
C PHE A 85 0.32 -13.47 -13.62
N ILE A 86 -0.20 -13.63 -14.84
CA ILE A 86 0.37 -14.57 -15.81
C ILE A 86 1.33 -13.82 -16.74
N GLN A 87 0.79 -13.20 -17.80
CA GLN A 87 1.48 -12.41 -18.83
C GLN A 87 0.43 -11.60 -19.62
N ASP A 88 0.85 -10.57 -20.36
CA ASP A 88 -0.02 -9.74 -21.23
C ASP A 88 -1.23 -9.10 -20.52
N GLY A 89 -1.08 -8.73 -19.25
CA GLY A 89 -2.16 -8.09 -18.49
C GLY A 89 -3.22 -9.06 -17.95
N GLN A 90 -3.01 -10.38 -18.08
CA GLN A 90 -3.97 -11.39 -17.64
C GLN A 90 -3.70 -11.87 -16.21
N TRP A 91 -4.79 -12.15 -15.50
CA TRP A 91 -4.79 -12.58 -14.10
C TRP A 91 -5.65 -13.83 -13.95
N THR A 92 -5.15 -14.79 -13.18
CA THR A 92 -5.99 -15.86 -12.64
C THR A 92 -6.40 -15.48 -11.23
N LEU A 93 -7.70 -15.46 -10.97
CA LEU A 93 -8.27 -15.15 -9.67
C LEU A 93 -8.84 -16.43 -9.04
N GLN A 94 -8.63 -16.57 -7.74
CA GLN A 94 -9.19 -17.65 -6.93
C GLN A 94 -10.01 -17.05 -5.79
N LYS A 95 -11.24 -17.55 -5.68
CA LYS A 95 -12.06 -17.38 -4.47
C LYS A 95 -11.70 -18.48 -3.48
N ALA A 96 -11.87 -18.21 -2.18
CA ALA A 96 -11.90 -19.26 -1.18
C ALA A 96 -13.07 -20.24 -1.39
#